data_AF-A0A976NZ55-F1
#
_entry.id   AF-A0A976NZ55-F1
#
_cell.length_a   1.000
_cell.length_b   1.000
_cell.length_c   1.000
_cell.angle_alpha   90.00
_cell.angle_beta   90.00
_cell.angle_gamma   90.00
#
_symmetry.space_group_name_H-M   'P 1'
#
loop_
_entity.id
_entity.type
_entity.pdbx_description
1 polymer ?
#
loop_
_entity_poly.entity_id
_entity_poly.type
_entity_poly.pdbx_seq_one_letter_code
_entity_poly.pdbx_strand_id
1 'polypeptide(L)'
;MAWGLETSPTPTRMPATTVAADDSSSLSAATFQTPSPDSSDAFDVFQGVALVTSVALEGVALLQVIKHCHESLPGSVAGSLLGVDTDQVLEVTNSIPSPPSSDRKKEADEYQLDMLKSLREVGMDNNIVGWYQSVAMGTFCSASFIEHQYQYQKSLGPNAICLIYDSAETSKGSLSLRALRLTKAFIETYKSSSFTKESFSKSDIRSATIVEEIPVVIRNSDIITCWLQQSSGKAAFSSFDRLDLATNAYLESSLKNMTLWADELAQEHYKFQGYERALSKQRAAYQLWQNKQREENKIRRENGEDLLPEEDPAFFKSVNQPSRLESLLITKQMNTYCEHINRYAGMSFQKLFLAAKIHQNE
;
A
#
# COMPACT_ATOMS: atom_id res chain seq x y z
N MET A 1 29.00 -44.77 -33.04
CA MET A 1 30.01 -45.85 -33.11
C MET A 1 31.37 -45.18 -33.06
N ALA A 2 32.33 -45.39 -32.17
CA ALA A 2 32.58 -46.17 -30.95
C ALA A 2 33.78 -45.44 -30.26
N TRP A 3 33.75 -45.02 -28.99
CA TRP A 3 34.22 -45.70 -27.76
C TRP A 3 35.62 -46.37 -27.76
N GLY A 4 36.42 -46.00 -26.73
CA GLY A 4 37.57 -46.75 -26.15
C GLY A 4 38.56 -45.78 -25.44
N LEU A 5 38.62 -45.60 -24.09
CA LEU A 5 39.10 -46.48 -22.98
C LEU A 5 40.54 -47.01 -23.21
N GLU A 6 41.53 -47.07 -22.33
CA GLU A 6 41.83 -46.76 -20.90
C GLU A 6 43.37 -47.02 -20.76
N THR A 7 44.18 -46.45 -19.85
CA THR A 7 44.67 -47.13 -18.63
C THR A 7 45.78 -46.29 -17.93
N SER A 8 45.75 -46.27 -16.59
CA SER A 8 46.76 -45.75 -15.63
C SER A 8 47.98 -46.71 -15.50
N PRO A 9 49.09 -46.47 -14.72
CA PRO A 9 49.09 -46.19 -13.26
C PRO A 9 50.25 -45.33 -12.66
N THR A 10 50.07 -44.93 -11.39
CA THR A 10 51.05 -44.35 -10.42
C THR A 10 52.03 -45.44 -9.89
N PRO A 11 53.14 -45.17 -9.15
CA PRO A 11 53.08 -44.82 -7.70
C PRO A 11 54.27 -44.04 -7.05
N THR A 12 53.98 -43.34 -5.93
CA THR A 12 54.74 -43.15 -4.63
C THR A 12 56.21 -42.69 -4.60
N ARG A 13 56.69 -41.83 -3.66
CA ARG A 13 56.79 -42.05 -2.20
C ARG A 13 57.46 -40.83 -1.48
N MET A 14 56.96 -40.45 -0.29
CA MET A 14 57.62 -39.55 0.70
C MET A 14 58.53 -40.34 1.69
N PRO A 15 59.34 -39.65 2.54
CA PRO A 15 58.93 -39.60 3.95
C PRO A 15 59.27 -38.30 4.72
N ALA A 16 58.62 -38.17 5.88
CA ALA A 16 58.65 -37.10 6.89
C ALA A 16 59.89 -37.13 7.81
N THR A 17 60.08 -36.14 8.73
CA THR A 17 59.94 -36.25 10.21
C THR A 17 60.37 -34.94 10.96
N THR A 18 59.42 -34.36 11.73
CA THR A 18 59.43 -33.59 13.03
C THR A 18 60.63 -32.78 13.57
N VAL A 19 60.37 -31.58 14.13
CA VAL A 19 60.65 -31.13 15.54
C VAL A 19 59.68 -29.96 15.93
N ALA A 20 59.32 -29.83 17.22
CA ALA A 20 58.29 -28.96 17.81
C ALA A 20 58.83 -27.84 18.75
N ALA A 21 57.91 -26.92 19.14
CA ALA A 21 57.88 -25.91 20.23
C ALA A 21 58.73 -24.61 20.04
N ASP A 22 58.35 -23.38 20.43
CA ASP A 22 57.19 -22.83 21.15
C ASP A 22 57.09 -21.28 20.92
N ASP A 23 55.90 -20.73 21.21
CA ASP A 23 55.56 -19.35 21.60
C ASP A 23 55.52 -18.11 20.65
N SER A 24 54.27 -17.76 20.31
CA SER A 24 53.56 -16.51 20.69
C SER A 24 53.12 -15.53 19.59
N SER A 25 51.79 -15.31 19.59
CA SER A 25 51.01 -14.15 19.13
C SER A 25 50.64 -14.02 17.63
N SER A 26 49.41 -14.44 17.28
CA SER A 26 48.42 -13.56 16.62
C SER A 26 47.10 -14.28 16.28
N LEU A 27 45.99 -13.72 16.77
CA LEU A 27 44.65 -13.67 16.14
C LEU A 27 43.87 -15.00 16.01
N SER A 28 42.92 -15.17 16.93
CA SER A 28 41.88 -16.21 16.93
C SER A 28 40.99 -16.15 15.68
N ALA A 29 41.10 -17.16 14.83
CA ALA A 29 40.13 -17.49 13.80
C ALA A 29 38.88 -18.10 14.44
N ALA A 30 37.75 -17.37 14.41
CA ALA A 30 36.46 -17.91 14.79
C ALA A 30 35.90 -18.77 13.65
N THR A 31 35.60 -20.01 14.00
CA THR A 31 35.05 -21.09 13.18
C THR A 31 33.74 -20.69 12.50
N PHE A 32 33.66 -20.92 11.19
CA PHE A 32 32.43 -20.82 10.41
C PHE A 32 31.52 -22.02 10.76
N GLN A 33 30.54 -21.81 11.63
CA GLN A 33 29.41 -22.72 11.80
C GLN A 33 28.31 -22.34 10.79
N THR A 34 27.97 -23.27 9.91
CA THR A 34 26.79 -23.16 9.04
C THR A 34 25.52 -23.28 9.90
N PRO A 35 24.59 -22.32 9.88
CA PRO A 35 23.31 -22.49 10.56
C PRO A 35 22.38 -23.37 9.71
N SER A 36 21.77 -24.34 10.37
CA SER A 36 20.67 -25.18 9.92
C SER A 36 19.44 -24.36 9.52
N PRO A 37 18.62 -24.82 8.55
CA PRO A 37 17.48 -24.07 8.05
C PRO A 37 16.22 -24.43 8.85
N ASP A 38 16.09 -23.93 10.07
CA ASP A 38 14.85 -24.04 10.86
C ASP A 38 14.68 -22.82 11.78
N SER A 39 14.45 -21.65 11.18
CA SER A 39 13.84 -20.48 11.84
C SER A 39 13.47 -19.46 10.76
N SER A 40 12.22 -19.51 10.28
CA SER A 40 11.63 -18.38 9.56
C SER A 40 11.27 -17.29 10.57
N ASP A 41 12.31 -16.70 11.17
CA ASP A 41 12.16 -15.51 11.99
C ASP A 41 11.61 -14.40 11.12
N ALA A 42 10.46 -13.89 11.54
CA ALA A 42 9.82 -12.75 10.95
C ALA A 42 10.78 -11.55 11.03
N PHE A 43 11.45 -11.24 9.92
CA PHE A 43 12.03 -9.90 9.75
C PHE A 43 10.89 -8.90 9.87
N ASP A 44 10.82 -8.25 11.03
CA ASP A 44 9.92 -7.15 11.29
C ASP A 44 10.45 -5.95 10.52
N VAL A 45 9.76 -5.60 9.43
CA VAL A 45 10.11 -4.50 8.51
C VAL A 45 10.21 -3.16 9.25
N PHE A 46 9.68 -3.08 10.47
CA PHE A 46 9.64 -1.89 11.30
C PHE A 46 10.67 -1.85 12.43
N GLN A 47 11.49 -2.88 12.60
CA GLN A 47 12.44 -2.93 13.71
C GLN A 47 13.66 -2.03 13.43
N GLY A 48 13.74 -0.91 14.16
CA GLY A 48 14.90 0.00 14.14
C GLY A 48 14.81 1.19 13.17
N VAL A 49 13.69 1.38 12.46
CA VAL A 49 13.53 2.50 11.51
C VAL A 49 12.65 3.60 12.12
N ALA A 50 13.19 4.81 12.21
CA ALA A 50 12.41 5.99 12.57
C ALA A 50 11.37 6.26 11.46
N LEU A 51 10.11 6.39 11.86
CA LEU A 51 9.03 6.63 10.90
C LEU A 51 9.12 8.07 10.39
N VAL A 52 8.99 8.22 9.07
CA VAL A 52 8.82 9.54 8.45
C VAL A 52 7.56 10.20 9.01
N THR A 53 7.69 11.45 9.44
CA THR A 53 6.63 12.28 10.02
C THR A 53 6.16 13.36 9.05
N SER A 54 7.00 13.77 8.09
CA SER A 54 6.64 14.74 7.06
C SER A 54 7.34 14.46 5.74
N VAL A 55 6.68 14.80 4.63
CA VAL A 55 7.25 14.72 3.29
C VAL A 55 7.62 16.11 2.82
N ALA A 56 8.91 16.36 2.55
CA ALA A 56 9.37 17.59 1.92
C ALA A 56 9.44 17.35 0.41
N LEU A 57 8.59 18.03 -0.35
CA LEU A 57 8.47 17.82 -1.79
C LEU A 57 9.04 19.01 -2.54
N GLU A 58 9.98 18.75 -3.44
CA GLU A 58 10.59 19.79 -4.28
C GLU A 58 9.64 20.24 -5.39
N GLY A 59 9.61 21.54 -5.67
CA GLY A 59 8.73 22.10 -6.70
C GLY A 59 8.92 21.49 -8.10
N VAL A 60 10.13 21.02 -8.42
CA VAL A 60 10.42 20.35 -9.69
C VAL A 60 9.73 19.00 -9.78
N ALA A 61 9.82 18.16 -8.75
CA ALA A 61 9.10 16.89 -8.68
C ALA A 61 7.58 17.12 -8.79
N LEU A 62 7.05 18.14 -8.11
CA LEU A 62 5.63 18.48 -8.19
C LEU A 62 5.21 18.79 -9.63
N LEU A 63 5.97 19.65 -10.31
CA LEU A 63 5.66 20.07 -11.67
C LEU A 63 5.75 18.92 -12.67
N GLN A 64 6.69 18.01 -12.50
CA GLN A 64 6.79 16.80 -13.33
C GLN A 64 5.58 15.88 -13.15
N VAL A 65 5.17 15.65 -11.90
CA VAL A 65 3.96 14.86 -11.60
C VAL A 65 2.74 15.52 -12.22
N ILE A 66 2.56 16.83 -12.03
CA ILE A 66 1.45 17.59 -12.63
C ILE A 66 1.47 17.48 -14.15
N LYS A 67 2.63 17.71 -14.78
CA LYS A 67 2.79 17.62 -16.24
C LYS A 67 2.36 16.24 -16.75
N HIS A 68 2.88 15.18 -16.15
CA HIS A 68 2.57 13.81 -16.54
C HIS A 68 1.08 13.49 -16.41
N CYS A 69 0.47 13.93 -15.30
CA CYS A 69 -0.94 13.72 -15.02
C CYS A 69 -1.84 14.48 -16.01
N HIS A 70 -1.46 15.69 -16.43
CA HIS A 70 -2.24 16.49 -17.38
C HIS A 70 -2.08 16.03 -18.84
N GLU A 71 -0.88 15.61 -19.25
CA GLU A 71 -0.62 15.12 -20.63
C GLU A 71 -1.29 13.77 -20.92
N SER A 72 -1.56 12.99 -19.87
CA SER A 72 -2.07 11.61 -20.00
C SER A 72 -3.55 11.44 -19.65
N LEU A 73 -4.30 12.55 -19.53
CA LEU A 73 -5.75 12.51 -19.35
C LEU A 73 -6.43 11.86 -20.58
N PRO A 74 -7.44 10.99 -20.40
CA PRO A 74 -8.20 10.69 -19.17
C PRO A 74 -7.70 9.48 -18.36
N GLY A 75 -6.54 8.90 -18.66
CA GLY A 75 -6.05 7.70 -17.98
C GLY A 75 -5.56 7.96 -16.54
N SER A 76 -5.69 6.95 -15.67
CA SER A 76 -4.92 6.92 -14.41
C SER A 76 -3.50 6.50 -14.72
N VAL A 77 -2.56 7.25 -14.17
CA VAL A 77 -1.15 7.15 -14.49
C VAL A 77 -0.36 7.05 -13.19
N ALA A 78 0.70 6.26 -13.22
CA ALA A 78 1.58 6.07 -12.07
C ALA A 78 3.03 6.41 -12.44
N GLY A 79 3.84 6.65 -11.42
CA GLY A 79 5.27 6.81 -11.57
C GLY A 79 6.01 6.62 -10.24
N SER A 80 7.32 6.52 -10.32
CA SER A 80 8.20 6.31 -9.17
C SER A 80 8.73 7.65 -8.66
N LEU A 81 8.80 7.80 -7.34
CA LEU A 81 9.35 8.99 -6.67
C LEU A 81 10.78 8.73 -6.23
N LEU A 82 11.65 9.71 -6.46
CA LEU A 82 13.05 9.68 -6.09
C LEU A 82 13.32 10.66 -4.97
N GLY A 83 14.22 10.27 -4.07
CA GLY A 83 14.55 11.10 -2.92
C GLY A 83 15.42 10.42 -1.88
N VAL A 84 15.56 11.08 -0.74
CA VAL A 84 16.35 10.61 0.39
C VAL A 84 15.58 10.85 1.70
N ASP A 85 15.68 9.89 2.61
CA ASP A 85 15.17 10.02 3.97
C ASP A 85 16.22 10.68 4.85
N THR A 86 15.89 11.85 5.42
CA THR A 86 16.77 12.61 6.33
C THR A 86 16.02 12.86 7.63
N ASP A 87 16.46 12.24 8.72
CA ASP A 87 16.01 12.52 10.09
C ASP A 87 14.49 12.74 10.24
N GLN A 88 13.68 11.77 9.78
CA GLN A 88 12.20 11.76 9.82
C GLN A 88 11.49 12.63 8.79
N VAL A 89 12.23 13.31 7.91
CA VAL A 89 11.71 14.04 6.76
C VAL A 89 12.10 13.31 5.48
N LEU A 90 11.10 12.90 4.70
CA LEU A 90 11.35 12.31 3.40
C LEU A 90 11.44 13.42 2.36
N GLU A 91 12.65 13.69 1.86
CA GLU A 91 12.87 14.67 0.80
C GLU A 91 12.66 14.00 -0.57
N VAL A 92 11.64 14.45 -1.30
CA VAL A 92 11.34 14.03 -2.67
C VAL A 92 11.85 15.10 -3.63
N THR A 93 12.88 14.77 -4.38
CA THR A 93 13.62 15.67 -5.28
C THR A 93 13.09 15.60 -6.72
N ASN A 94 12.75 14.39 -7.18
CA ASN A 94 12.48 14.10 -8.58
C ASN A 94 11.45 12.98 -8.74
N SER A 95 10.85 12.87 -9.92
CA SER A 95 9.87 11.84 -10.24
C SER A 95 10.11 11.26 -11.63
N ILE A 96 9.95 9.94 -11.76
CA ILE A 96 10.03 9.24 -13.04
C ILE A 96 8.62 8.77 -13.41
N PRO A 97 8.10 9.15 -14.59
CA PRO A 97 6.87 8.58 -15.10
C PRO A 97 7.05 7.09 -15.41
N SER A 98 6.15 6.24 -14.92
CA SER A 98 6.09 4.86 -15.41
C SER A 98 5.37 4.86 -16.76
N PRO A 99 5.82 4.05 -17.73
CA PRO A 99 5.15 3.96 -19.02
C PRO A 99 3.68 3.51 -18.81
N PRO A 100 2.74 4.02 -19.61
CA PRO A 100 1.35 3.58 -19.53
C PRO A 100 1.32 2.06 -19.74
N SER A 101 0.65 1.36 -18.82
CA SER A 101 0.55 -0.10 -18.75
C SER A 101 0.27 -0.71 -20.14
N SER A 102 1.31 -1.10 -20.86
CA SER A 102 1.26 -2.24 -21.76
C SER A 102 1.43 -3.48 -20.90
N ASP A 103 0.79 -4.60 -21.25
CA ASP A 103 0.68 -5.83 -20.44
C ASP A 103 2.02 -6.50 -20.03
N ARG A 104 3.17 -5.86 -20.26
CA ARG A 104 4.51 -6.40 -20.03
C ARG A 104 5.16 -5.72 -18.83
N LYS A 105 4.86 -6.20 -17.63
CA LYS A 105 5.53 -5.79 -16.37
C LYS A 105 7.07 -5.78 -16.49
N LYS A 106 7.65 -6.74 -17.23
CA LYS A 106 9.10 -6.81 -17.49
C LYS A 106 9.67 -5.60 -18.24
N GLU A 107 8.90 -5.04 -19.18
CA GLU A 107 9.33 -3.88 -19.99
C GLU A 107 9.30 -2.59 -19.16
N ALA A 108 8.34 -2.49 -18.21
CA ALA A 108 8.30 -1.40 -17.25
C ALA A 108 9.49 -1.43 -16.27
N ASP A 109 9.86 -2.62 -15.79
CA ASP A 109 11.01 -2.79 -14.90
C ASP A 109 12.34 -2.46 -15.62
N GLU A 110 12.49 -2.89 -16.87
CA GLU A 110 13.67 -2.58 -17.70
C GLU A 110 13.78 -1.07 -17.98
N TYR A 111 12.67 -0.43 -18.36
CA TYR A 111 12.61 1.02 -18.54
C TYR A 111 12.99 1.76 -17.26
N GLN A 112 12.48 1.32 -16.11
CA GLN A 112 12.80 1.94 -14.82
C GLN A 112 14.29 1.81 -14.49
N LEU A 113 14.89 0.63 -14.73
CA LEU A 113 16.32 0.42 -14.50
C LEU A 113 17.20 1.28 -15.41
N ASP A 114 16.86 1.37 -16.70
CA ASP A 114 17.58 2.20 -17.66
C ASP A 114 17.48 3.69 -17.32
N MET A 115 16.30 4.14 -16.87
CA MET A 115 16.10 5.52 -16.43
C MET A 115 16.91 5.82 -15.16
N LEU A 116 16.93 4.92 -14.18
CA LEU A 116 17.74 5.07 -12.96
C LEU A 116 19.24 5.09 -13.26
N LYS A 117 19.68 4.31 -14.25
CA LYS A 117 21.07 4.33 -14.72
C LYS A 117 21.40 5.67 -15.38
N SER A 118 20.51 6.18 -16.22
CA SER A 118 20.66 7.49 -16.87
C SER A 118 20.75 8.63 -15.84
N LEU A 119 19.90 8.61 -14.81
CA LEU A 119 19.96 9.59 -13.72
C LEU A 119 21.26 9.50 -12.92
N ARG A 120 21.76 8.29 -12.69
CA ARG A 120 23.06 8.07 -12.03
C ARG A 120 24.21 8.67 -12.85
N GLU A 121 24.19 8.54 -14.18
CA GLU A 121 25.22 9.10 -15.06
C GLU A 121 25.23 10.64 -15.04
N VAL A 122 24.05 11.26 -14.89
CA VAL A 122 23.91 12.72 -14.76
C VAL A 122 24.28 13.22 -13.35
N GLY A 123 24.51 12.32 -12.40
CA GLY A 123 24.80 12.67 -11.01
C GLY A 123 23.56 13.12 -10.23
N MET A 124 22.36 12.79 -10.72
CA MET A 124 21.12 12.94 -9.96
C MET A 124 20.93 11.73 -9.03
N ASP A 125 20.10 11.92 -8.01
CA ASP A 125 19.73 10.87 -7.10
C ASP A 125 18.89 9.78 -7.79
N ASN A 126 19.11 8.53 -7.37
CA ASN A 126 18.49 7.34 -7.97
C ASN A 126 17.83 6.45 -6.93
N ASN A 127 17.61 6.98 -5.73
CA ASN A 127 16.98 6.23 -4.65
C ASN A 127 15.46 6.37 -4.74
N ILE A 128 14.76 5.26 -4.89
CA ILE A 128 13.30 5.27 -4.95
C ILE A 128 12.78 5.32 -3.51
N VAL A 129 11.93 6.29 -3.23
CA VAL A 129 11.31 6.52 -1.90
C VAL A 129 9.83 6.23 -1.87
N GLY A 130 9.21 6.04 -3.04
CA GLY A 130 7.79 5.81 -3.15
C GLY A 130 7.34 5.85 -4.59
N TRP A 131 6.03 6.03 -4.75
CA TRP A 131 5.39 6.15 -6.06
C TRP A 131 4.26 7.18 -5.98
N TYR A 132 3.83 7.67 -7.14
CA TYR A 132 2.68 8.55 -7.23
C TYR A 132 1.63 7.96 -8.18
N GLN A 133 0.38 8.34 -7.95
CA GLN A 133 -0.74 7.96 -8.79
C GLN A 133 -1.63 9.16 -9.07
N SER A 134 -1.99 9.32 -10.35
CA SER A 134 -3.04 10.23 -10.76
C SER A 134 -4.41 9.60 -10.50
N VAL A 135 -5.26 10.37 -9.85
CA VAL A 135 -6.60 9.93 -9.46
C VAL A 135 -7.62 10.88 -10.08
N ALA A 136 -8.67 10.29 -10.64
CA ALA A 136 -9.84 11.05 -11.06
C ALA A 136 -10.84 11.12 -9.89
N MET A 137 -11.11 12.34 -9.42
CA MET A 137 -12.19 12.63 -8.48
C MET A 137 -12.09 11.86 -7.15
N GLY A 138 -10.90 11.80 -6.57
CA GLY A 138 -10.70 11.20 -5.26
C GLY A 138 -10.82 9.67 -5.16
N THR A 139 -10.95 8.94 -6.27
CA THR A 139 -10.99 7.46 -6.26
C THR A 139 -9.60 6.84 -6.15
N PHE A 140 -9.21 6.37 -4.97
CA PHE A 140 -7.86 5.81 -4.80
C PHE A 140 -7.78 4.53 -3.96
N CYS A 141 -8.73 4.26 -3.08
CA CYS A 141 -8.71 3.06 -2.23
C CYS A 141 -9.19 1.82 -2.99
N SER A 142 -8.37 1.34 -3.93
CA SER A 142 -8.58 0.06 -4.65
C SER A 142 -7.74 -1.07 -4.05
N ALA A 143 -8.16 -2.32 -4.23
CA ALA A 143 -7.36 -3.50 -3.88
C ALA A 143 -5.99 -3.49 -4.57
N SER A 144 -5.92 -3.05 -5.84
CA SER A 144 -4.66 -2.92 -6.57
C SER A 144 -3.73 -1.90 -5.93
N PHE A 145 -4.26 -0.76 -5.47
CA PHE A 145 -3.49 0.26 -4.77
C PHE A 145 -2.83 -0.31 -3.51
N ILE A 146 -3.59 -1.07 -2.71
CA ILE A 146 -3.10 -1.69 -1.49
C ILE A 146 -1.99 -2.71 -1.80
N GLU A 147 -2.17 -3.52 -2.84
CA GLU A 147 -1.17 -4.50 -3.24
C GLU A 147 0.13 -3.83 -3.70
N HIS A 148 0.05 -2.79 -4.53
CA HIS A 148 1.21 -2.02 -4.95
C HIS A 148 1.91 -1.36 -3.77
N GLN A 149 1.17 -0.69 -2.89
CA GLN A 149 1.73 -0.04 -1.72
C GLN A 149 2.40 -1.03 -0.75
N TYR A 150 1.80 -2.21 -0.56
CA TYR A 150 2.40 -3.29 0.23
C TYR A 150 3.69 -3.80 -0.40
N GLN A 151 3.74 -3.97 -1.72
CA GLN A 151 4.96 -4.38 -2.43
C GLN A 151 6.08 -3.35 -2.25
N TYR A 152 5.79 -2.05 -2.40
CA TYR A 152 6.77 -0.98 -2.18
C TYR A 152 7.26 -0.93 -0.73
N GLN A 153 6.39 -1.05 0.26
CA GLN A 153 6.82 -1.07 1.67
C GLN A 153 7.60 -2.33 2.05
N LYS A 154 7.37 -3.45 1.33
CA LYS A 154 8.15 -4.68 1.51
C LYS A 154 9.54 -4.59 0.88
N SER A 155 9.69 -3.94 -0.27
CA SER A 155 10.96 -3.86 -1.01
C SER A 155 11.85 -2.70 -0.58
N LEU A 156 11.28 -1.50 -0.36
CA LEU A 156 12.00 -0.29 0.02
C LEU A 156 12.09 -0.10 1.54
N GLY A 157 11.19 -0.72 2.30
CA GLY A 157 11.10 -0.58 3.74
C GLY A 157 9.90 0.26 4.21
N PRO A 158 9.80 0.52 5.52
CA PRO A 158 8.59 1.02 6.15
C PRO A 158 8.23 2.47 5.76
N ASN A 159 9.22 3.23 5.28
CA ASN A 159 9.09 4.65 4.96
C ASN A 159 8.60 4.94 3.53
N ALA A 160 8.25 3.90 2.75
CA ALA A 160 7.73 4.11 1.40
C ALA A 160 6.37 4.83 1.41
N ILE A 161 6.28 5.92 0.65
CA ILE A 161 5.06 6.74 0.55
C ILE A 161 4.36 6.55 -0.80
N CYS A 162 3.05 6.79 -0.81
CA CYS A 162 2.29 7.00 -2.03
C CYS A 162 1.81 8.45 -2.12
N LEU A 163 2.10 9.13 -3.22
CA LEU A 163 1.61 10.48 -3.49
C LEU A 163 0.41 10.42 -4.44
N ILE A 164 -0.73 10.92 -3.98
CA ILE A 164 -1.96 10.98 -4.77
C ILE A 164 -2.16 12.41 -5.24
N TYR A 165 -2.29 12.57 -6.56
CA TYR A 165 -2.60 13.83 -7.20
C TYR A 165 -3.97 13.74 -7.88
N ASP A 166 -4.89 14.64 -7.49
CA ASP A 166 -6.19 14.79 -8.15
C ASP A 166 -6.13 15.99 -9.12
N SER A 167 -6.15 15.68 -10.41
CA SER A 167 -6.13 16.67 -11.49
C SER A 167 -7.44 17.46 -11.58
N ALA A 168 -8.57 16.84 -11.23
CA ALA A 168 -9.90 17.45 -11.34
C ALA A 168 -10.22 18.39 -10.18
N GLU A 169 -9.64 18.17 -8.99
CA GLU A 169 -9.71 19.14 -7.89
C GLU A 169 -8.71 20.30 -8.14
N THR A 170 -7.52 19.97 -8.64
CA THR A 170 -6.49 20.98 -8.94
C THR A 170 -6.89 21.93 -10.06
N SER A 171 -7.62 21.45 -11.07
CA SER A 171 -8.15 22.28 -12.16
C SER A 171 -9.21 23.29 -11.73
N LYS A 172 -9.69 23.25 -10.48
CA LYS A 172 -10.59 24.26 -9.90
C LYS A 172 -9.87 25.28 -9.02
N GLY A 173 -8.54 25.21 -8.98
CA GLY A 173 -7.69 26.18 -8.32
C GLY A 173 -7.17 25.82 -6.93
N SER A 174 -7.56 24.69 -6.34
CA SER A 174 -6.96 24.19 -5.09
C SER A 174 -6.06 22.99 -5.39
N LEU A 175 -4.76 23.10 -5.11
CA LEU A 175 -3.84 21.97 -5.26
C LEU A 175 -4.27 20.82 -4.34
N SER A 176 -4.63 19.69 -4.94
CA SER A 176 -5.01 18.47 -4.22
C SER A 176 -3.90 17.45 -4.30
N LEU A 177 -3.19 17.34 -3.19
CA LEU A 177 -2.05 16.46 -3.03
C LEU A 177 -2.13 15.77 -1.68
N ARG A 178 -2.06 14.44 -1.67
CA ARG A 178 -2.11 13.64 -0.44
C ARG A 178 -0.95 12.66 -0.43
N ALA A 179 -0.14 12.66 0.62
CA ALA A 179 0.83 11.60 0.85
C ALA A 179 0.24 10.58 1.82
N LEU A 180 0.21 9.32 1.41
CA LEU A 180 -0.37 8.21 2.16
C LEU A 180 0.69 7.15 2.45
N ARG A 181 0.53 6.49 3.60
CA ARG A 181 1.29 5.31 4.00
C ARG A 181 0.35 4.27 4.62
N LEU A 182 0.61 2.97 4.47
CA LEU A 182 -0.15 1.95 5.21
C LEU A 182 0.37 1.82 6.63
N THR A 183 -0.57 1.66 7.56
CA THR A 183 -0.29 1.45 8.99
C THR A 183 0.35 0.08 9.22
N LYS A 184 1.26 -0.02 10.20
CA LYS A 184 1.95 -1.27 10.56
C LYS A 184 0.99 -2.43 10.81
N ALA A 185 -0.06 -2.19 11.60
CA ALA A 185 -1.10 -3.17 11.93
C ALA A 185 -1.79 -3.75 10.70
N PHE A 186 -1.99 -2.92 9.67
CA PHE A 186 -2.61 -3.35 8.42
C PHE A 186 -1.65 -4.21 7.60
N ILE A 187 -0.37 -3.85 7.52
CA ILE A 187 0.67 -4.62 6.80
C ILE A 187 0.86 -6.01 7.43
N GLU A 188 0.90 -6.10 8.76
CA GLU A 188 1.00 -7.40 9.47
C GLU A 188 -0.22 -8.29 9.19
N THR A 189 -1.41 -7.69 9.22
CA THR A 189 -2.65 -8.41 8.92
C THR A 189 -2.69 -8.86 7.45
N TYR A 190 -2.23 -8.01 6.53
CA TYR A 190 -2.13 -8.33 5.11
C TYR A 190 -1.11 -9.46 4.86
N LYS A 191 0.03 -9.47 5.56
CA LYS A 191 1.04 -10.55 5.50
C LYS A 191 0.47 -11.90 5.97
N SER A 192 -0.41 -11.89 6.97
CA SER A 192 -1.06 -13.10 7.48
C SER A 192 -2.18 -13.64 6.57
N SER A 193 -2.59 -12.88 5.55
CA SER A 193 -3.74 -13.17 4.66
C SER A 193 -5.05 -13.53 5.40
N SER A 194 -5.16 -13.23 6.70
CA SER A 194 -6.29 -13.61 7.54
C SER A 194 -7.28 -12.44 7.70
N PHE A 195 -8.11 -12.20 6.68
CA PHE A 195 -9.18 -11.18 6.74
C PHE A 195 -10.45 -11.68 7.45
N THR A 196 -10.26 -12.41 8.56
CA THR A 196 -11.30 -13.05 9.36
C THR A 196 -11.74 -12.12 10.49
N LYS A 197 -12.99 -12.26 10.97
CA LYS A 197 -13.55 -11.43 12.06
C LYS A 197 -12.64 -11.35 13.30
N GLU A 198 -11.95 -12.43 13.61
CA GLU A 198 -11.07 -12.53 14.79
C GLU A 198 -9.80 -11.70 14.65
N SER A 199 -9.18 -11.70 13.46
CA SER A 199 -7.99 -10.90 13.19
C SER A 199 -8.31 -9.39 13.29
N PHE A 200 -9.43 -8.95 12.72
CA PHE A 200 -9.89 -7.56 12.83
C PHE A 200 -10.17 -7.11 14.27
N SER A 201 -10.68 -8.01 15.12
CA SER A 201 -10.95 -7.69 16.54
C SER A 201 -9.68 -7.57 17.39
N LYS A 202 -8.59 -8.23 16.98
CA LYS A 202 -7.30 -8.20 17.69
C LYS A 202 -6.46 -6.98 17.31
N SER A 203 -6.56 -6.51 16.06
CA SER A 203 -5.72 -5.42 15.52
C SER A 203 -6.43 -4.05 15.39
N ASP A 204 -7.68 -3.89 15.88
CA ASP A 204 -8.52 -2.68 15.75
C ASP A 204 -8.40 -1.96 14.39
N ILE A 205 -8.41 -2.74 13.30
CA ILE A 205 -8.33 -2.20 11.94
C ILE A 205 -9.70 -1.63 11.56
N ARG A 206 -9.80 -0.30 11.56
CA ARG A 206 -10.96 0.45 11.06
C ARG A 206 -10.70 1.01 9.68
N SER A 207 -11.76 1.36 8.96
CA SER A 207 -11.66 2.01 7.63
C SER A 207 -10.79 3.27 7.67
N ALA A 208 -10.85 4.03 8.77
CA ALA A 208 -10.04 5.23 8.96
C ALA A 208 -8.54 4.93 9.19
N THR A 209 -8.20 3.79 9.79
CA THR A 209 -6.84 3.46 10.26
C THR A 209 -6.02 2.67 9.23
N ILE A 210 -6.58 2.35 8.06
CA ILE A 210 -5.87 1.60 7.00
C ILE A 210 -4.67 2.41 6.48
N VAL A 211 -4.93 3.69 6.18
CA VAL A 211 -3.97 4.62 5.60
C VAL A 211 -3.77 5.78 6.56
N GLU A 212 -2.51 6.10 6.80
CA GLU A 212 -2.06 7.28 7.52
C GLU A 212 -1.74 8.38 6.50
N GLU A 213 -2.32 9.57 6.68
CA GLU A 213 -1.97 10.74 5.87
C GLU A 213 -0.74 11.43 6.47
N ILE A 214 0.29 11.63 5.66
CA ILE A 214 1.52 12.31 6.06
C ILE A 214 1.47 13.75 5.53
N PRO A 215 1.76 14.77 6.37
CA PRO A 215 1.78 16.16 5.91
C PRO A 215 2.85 16.39 4.85
N VAL A 216 2.47 17.07 3.77
CA VAL A 216 3.37 17.44 2.67
C VAL A 216 3.73 18.92 2.78
N VAL A 217 5.03 19.21 2.80
CA VAL A 217 5.59 20.56 2.81
C VAL A 217 6.33 20.77 1.49
N ILE A 218 5.96 21.80 0.73
CA ILE A 218 6.65 22.14 -0.51
C ILE A 218 7.91 22.92 -0.14
N ARG A 219 9.09 22.37 -0.45
CA ARG A 219 10.39 23.02 -0.19
C ARG A 219 11.05 23.37 -1.51
N ASN A 220 11.42 24.63 -1.69
CA ASN A 220 12.18 25.08 -2.85
C ASN A 220 13.55 25.58 -2.42
N SER A 221 14.55 25.42 -3.28
CA SER A 221 15.85 26.08 -3.11
C SER A 221 15.72 27.60 -3.27
N ASP A 222 16.57 28.36 -2.59
CA ASP A 222 16.55 29.83 -2.63
C ASP A 222 16.67 30.39 -4.05
N ILE A 223 17.43 29.71 -4.91
CA ILE A 223 17.57 30.10 -6.32
C ILE A 223 16.25 29.98 -7.10
N ILE A 224 15.46 28.93 -6.83
CA ILE A 224 14.15 28.73 -7.44
C ILE A 224 13.21 29.82 -6.94
N THR A 225 13.27 30.18 -5.67
CA THR A 225 12.49 31.28 -5.09
C THR A 225 12.84 32.62 -5.73
N CYS A 226 14.13 32.93 -5.91
CA CYS A 226 14.57 34.13 -6.63
C CYS A 226 14.08 34.13 -8.10
N TRP A 227 14.14 32.98 -8.77
CA TRP A 227 13.65 32.84 -10.14
C TRP A 227 12.12 33.01 -10.24
N LEU A 228 11.36 32.48 -9.28
CA LEU A 228 9.92 32.67 -9.18
C LEU A 228 9.57 34.14 -8.97
N GLN A 229 10.31 34.87 -8.12
CA GLN A 229 10.11 36.30 -7.93
C GLN A 229 10.41 37.11 -9.21
N GLN A 230 11.48 36.76 -9.94
CA GLN A 230 11.83 37.41 -11.21
C GLN A 230 10.79 37.13 -12.31
N SER A 231 10.25 35.91 -12.36
CA SER A 231 9.26 35.50 -13.38
C SER A 231 7.83 35.94 -13.04
N SER A 232 7.49 36.13 -11.76
CA SER A 232 6.16 36.56 -11.31
C SER A 232 5.75 37.92 -11.90
N GLY A 233 6.69 38.78 -12.30
CA GLY A 233 6.38 40.03 -12.98
C GLY A 233 5.89 39.88 -14.44
N LYS A 234 6.07 38.70 -15.05
CA LYS A 234 5.70 38.43 -16.45
C LYS A 234 4.43 37.59 -16.59
N ALA A 235 4.04 36.86 -15.55
CA ALA A 235 2.90 35.96 -15.58
C ALA A 235 1.72 36.57 -14.79
N ALA A 236 0.79 37.18 -15.51
CA ALA A 236 -0.50 37.59 -14.95
C ALA A 236 -1.38 36.35 -14.71
N PHE A 237 -1.09 35.59 -13.66
CA PHE A 237 -1.92 34.47 -13.22
C PHE A 237 -3.19 35.02 -12.57
N SER A 238 -4.22 35.28 -13.37
CA SER A 238 -5.53 35.64 -12.83
C SER A 238 -6.16 34.41 -12.15
N SER A 239 -6.13 34.38 -10.82
CA SER A 239 -6.61 33.25 -9.99
C SER A 239 -8.13 33.27 -9.75
N PHE A 240 -8.92 33.74 -10.73
CA PHE A 240 -10.37 33.83 -10.57
C PHE A 240 -11.07 32.46 -10.63
N ASP A 241 -10.39 31.44 -11.12
CA ASP A 241 -10.90 30.07 -11.17
C ASP A 241 -11.28 29.51 -9.78
N ARG A 242 -10.55 29.95 -8.74
CA ARG A 242 -10.90 29.66 -7.34
C ARG A 242 -12.24 30.24 -6.91
N LEU A 243 -12.71 31.31 -7.56
CA LEU A 243 -13.97 31.98 -7.25
C LEU A 243 -15.13 31.49 -8.13
N ASP A 244 -14.91 30.48 -8.98
CA ASP A 244 -15.99 29.95 -9.80
C ASP A 244 -17.11 29.34 -8.94
N LEU A 245 -18.33 29.80 -9.20
CA LEU A 245 -19.59 29.32 -8.60
C LEU A 245 -20.18 28.14 -9.41
N ALA A 246 -19.80 27.96 -10.67
CA ALA A 246 -20.42 27.01 -11.60
C ALA A 246 -19.91 25.57 -11.46
N THR A 247 -19.56 25.11 -10.25
CA THR A 247 -18.80 23.87 -10.06
C THR A 247 -19.65 22.58 -9.95
N ASN A 248 -20.92 22.62 -10.37
CA ASN A 248 -21.91 21.53 -10.26
C ASN A 248 -21.46 20.19 -10.86
N ALA A 249 -20.71 20.19 -11.97
CA ALA A 249 -20.35 18.95 -12.68
C ALA A 249 -19.49 18.00 -11.82
N TYR A 250 -18.61 18.53 -10.99
CA TYR A 250 -17.79 17.71 -10.09
C TYR A 250 -18.61 17.14 -8.95
N LEU A 251 -19.48 17.95 -8.33
CA LEU A 251 -20.38 17.45 -7.29
C LEU A 251 -21.28 16.34 -7.83
N GLU A 252 -21.86 16.54 -9.01
CA GLU A 252 -22.69 15.55 -9.69
C GLU A 252 -21.91 14.25 -9.93
N SER A 253 -20.68 14.35 -10.45
CA SER A 253 -19.82 13.20 -10.69
C SER A 253 -19.41 12.48 -9.38
N SER A 254 -19.05 13.22 -8.33
CA SER A 254 -18.76 12.64 -7.01
C SER A 254 -19.98 11.91 -6.41
N LEU A 255 -21.19 12.46 -6.56
CA LEU A 255 -22.43 11.81 -6.11
C LEU A 255 -22.78 10.58 -6.94
N LYS A 256 -22.58 10.64 -8.27
CA LYS A 256 -22.72 9.47 -9.16
C LYS A 256 -21.77 8.36 -8.73
N ASN A 257 -20.50 8.68 -8.51
CA ASN A 257 -19.51 7.72 -8.03
C ASN A 257 -19.90 7.15 -6.66
N MET A 258 -20.33 7.98 -5.71
CA MET A 258 -20.79 7.51 -4.40
C MET A 258 -21.94 6.51 -4.50
N THR A 259 -22.86 6.72 -5.45
CA THR A 259 -23.98 5.78 -5.71
C THR A 259 -23.46 4.44 -6.20
N LEU A 260 -22.47 4.42 -7.11
CA LEU A 260 -21.83 3.19 -7.57
C LEU A 260 -21.15 2.42 -6.42
N TRP A 261 -20.40 3.11 -5.56
CA TRP A 261 -19.76 2.49 -4.39
C TRP A 261 -20.78 1.99 -3.35
N ALA A 262 -21.93 2.65 -3.22
CA ALA A 262 -23.01 2.18 -2.37
C ALA A 262 -23.63 0.87 -2.89
N ASP A 263 -23.79 0.74 -4.21
CA ASP A 263 -24.25 -0.49 -4.85
C ASP A 263 -23.23 -1.63 -4.67
N GLU A 264 -21.93 -1.35 -4.84
CA GLU A 264 -20.86 -2.33 -4.58
C GLU A 264 -20.84 -2.79 -3.11
N LEU A 265 -21.02 -1.86 -2.16
CA LEU A 265 -21.13 -2.20 -0.75
C LEU A 265 -22.35 -3.10 -0.47
N ALA A 266 -23.47 -2.83 -1.13
CA ALA A 266 -24.67 -3.67 -1.03
C ALA A 266 -24.41 -5.08 -1.56
N GLN A 267 -23.68 -5.23 -2.66
CA GLN A 267 -23.28 -6.53 -3.20
C GLN A 267 -22.41 -7.32 -2.21
N GLU A 268 -21.40 -6.67 -1.60
CA GLU A 268 -20.59 -7.30 -0.55
C GLU A 268 -21.42 -7.69 0.68
N HIS A 269 -22.41 -6.86 1.05
CA HIS A 269 -23.34 -7.18 2.13
C HIS A 269 -24.19 -8.42 1.81
N TYR A 270 -24.68 -8.58 0.58
CA TYR A 270 -25.43 -9.76 0.17
C TYR A 270 -24.59 -11.04 0.24
N LYS A 271 -23.30 -10.99 -0.14
CA LYS A 271 -22.36 -12.11 0.02
C LYS A 271 -22.22 -12.50 1.49
N PHE A 272 -22.03 -11.51 2.36
CA PHE A 272 -21.93 -11.74 3.81
C PHE A 272 -23.22 -12.31 4.41
N GLN A 273 -24.39 -11.81 4.00
CA GLN A 273 -25.69 -12.34 4.42
C GLN A 273 -25.91 -13.79 3.95
N GLY A 274 -25.40 -14.15 2.77
CA GLY A 274 -25.36 -15.53 2.29
C GLY A 274 -24.54 -16.44 3.22
N TYR A 275 -23.35 -15.98 3.61
CA TYR A 275 -22.48 -16.66 4.58
C TYR A 275 -23.16 -16.85 5.95
N GLU A 276 -23.79 -15.80 6.50
CA GLU A 276 -24.48 -15.91 7.80
C GLU A 276 -25.64 -16.92 7.76
N ARG A 277 -26.40 -16.97 6.65
CA ARG A 277 -27.46 -17.96 6.47
C ARG A 277 -26.91 -19.39 6.40
N ALA A 278 -25.80 -19.60 5.68
CA ALA A 278 -25.15 -20.92 5.61
C ALA A 278 -24.63 -21.35 6.98
N LEU A 279 -23.98 -20.45 7.70
CA LEU A 279 -23.43 -20.68 9.03
C LEU A 279 -24.53 -20.93 10.08
N SER A 280 -25.66 -20.22 10.00
CA SER A 280 -26.82 -20.46 10.87
C SER A 280 -27.43 -21.85 10.64
N LYS A 281 -27.56 -22.29 9.37
CA LYS A 281 -28.04 -23.64 9.04
C LYS A 281 -27.09 -24.71 9.58
N GLN A 282 -25.79 -24.49 9.44
CA GLN A 282 -24.77 -25.40 9.94
C GLN A 282 -24.77 -25.46 11.48
N ARG A 283 -24.86 -24.32 12.18
CA ARG A 283 -24.99 -24.30 13.65
C ARG A 283 -26.22 -25.07 14.12
N ALA A 284 -27.36 -24.92 13.45
CA ALA A 284 -28.57 -25.69 13.77
C ALA A 284 -28.38 -27.19 13.51
N ALA A 285 -27.74 -27.57 12.39
CA ALA A 285 -27.42 -28.96 12.09
C ALA A 285 -26.46 -29.58 13.12
N TYR A 286 -25.46 -28.81 13.57
CA TYR A 286 -24.53 -29.22 14.62
C TYR A 286 -25.24 -29.45 15.95
N GLN A 287 -26.13 -28.53 16.36
CA GLN A 287 -26.92 -28.68 17.57
C GLN A 287 -27.83 -29.92 17.52
N LEU A 288 -28.47 -30.19 16.38
CA LEU A 288 -29.25 -31.40 16.18
C LEU A 288 -28.39 -32.67 16.24
N TRP A 289 -27.21 -32.64 15.63
CA TRP A 289 -26.25 -33.74 15.69
C TRP A 289 -25.77 -33.99 17.13
N GLN A 290 -25.41 -32.94 17.87
CA GLN A 290 -24.97 -33.01 19.26
C GLN A 290 -26.09 -33.51 20.19
N ASN A 291 -27.35 -33.14 19.94
CA ASN A 291 -28.49 -33.66 20.68
C ASN A 291 -28.68 -35.17 20.43
N LYS A 292 -28.58 -35.61 19.17
CA LYS A 292 -28.65 -37.03 18.81
C LYS A 292 -27.52 -37.84 19.45
N GLN A 293 -26.28 -37.34 19.38
CA GLN A 293 -25.14 -38.00 20.02
C GLN A 293 -25.30 -38.09 21.54
N ARG A 294 -25.83 -37.06 22.21
CA ARG A 294 -26.13 -37.10 23.65
C ARG A 294 -27.22 -38.11 24.02
N GLU A 295 -28.26 -38.23 23.20
CA GLU A 295 -29.30 -39.26 23.38
C GLU A 295 -28.75 -40.67 23.18
N GLU A 296 -27.91 -40.87 22.17
CA GLU A 296 -27.25 -42.16 21.87
C GLU A 296 -26.24 -42.54 22.97
N ASN A 297 -25.47 -41.58 23.47
CA ASN A 297 -24.55 -41.76 24.59
C ASN A 297 -25.29 -42.06 25.91
N LYS A 298 -26.50 -41.54 26.10
CA LYS A 298 -27.35 -41.92 27.25
C LYS A 298 -27.77 -43.38 27.17
N ILE A 299 -28.18 -43.86 25.99
CA ILE A 299 -28.59 -45.26 25.77
C ILE A 299 -27.39 -46.21 25.88
N ARG A 300 -26.22 -45.85 25.32
CA ARG A 300 -24.99 -46.67 25.45
C ARG A 300 -24.48 -46.76 26.88
N ARG A 301 -24.63 -45.69 27.68
CA ARG A 301 -24.35 -45.71 29.12
C ARG A 301 -25.26 -46.67 29.88
N GLU A 302 -26.53 -46.76 29.50
CA GLU A 302 -27.49 -47.72 30.08
C GLU A 302 -27.14 -49.17 29.68
N ASN A 303 -26.54 -49.38 28.51
CA ASN A 303 -26.10 -50.69 28.01
C ASN A 303 -24.65 -51.08 28.35
N GLY A 304 -23.88 -50.19 29.00
CA GLY A 304 -22.49 -50.45 29.43
C GLY A 304 -21.44 -50.42 28.31
N GLU A 305 -21.71 -49.74 27.19
CA GLU A 305 -20.78 -49.58 26.06
C GLU A 305 -20.02 -48.23 26.11
N ASP A 306 -18.86 -48.16 25.46
CA ASP A 306 -18.03 -46.94 25.39
C ASP A 306 -18.75 -45.79 24.66
N LEU A 307 -18.56 -44.57 25.18
CA LEU A 307 -19.24 -43.35 24.72
C LEU A 307 -18.65 -42.84 23.39
N LEU A 308 -19.50 -42.38 22.48
CA LEU A 308 -19.06 -41.73 21.25
C LEU A 308 -18.53 -40.31 21.52
N PRO A 309 -17.53 -39.85 20.75
CA PRO A 309 -17.00 -38.48 20.86
C PRO A 309 -18.09 -37.41 20.64
N GLU A 310 -18.20 -36.46 21.57
CA GLU A 310 -19.28 -35.46 21.58
C GLU A 310 -19.02 -34.24 20.67
N GLU A 311 -17.82 -34.09 20.12
CA GLU A 311 -17.45 -32.96 19.26
C GLU A 311 -16.65 -33.42 18.05
N ASP A 312 -17.10 -33.04 16.85
CA ASP A 312 -16.29 -33.08 15.62
C ASP A 312 -15.78 -31.66 15.28
N PRO A 313 -14.47 -31.37 15.48
CA PRO A 313 -13.87 -30.08 15.15
C PRO A 313 -13.92 -29.73 13.65
N ALA A 314 -14.16 -30.72 12.77
CA ALA A 314 -14.25 -30.50 11.33
C ALA A 314 -15.61 -29.96 10.88
N PHE A 315 -16.64 -30.03 11.74
CA PHE A 315 -18.01 -29.69 11.35
C PHE A 315 -18.16 -28.24 10.89
N PHE A 316 -17.35 -27.30 11.39
CA PHE A 316 -17.42 -25.88 11.05
C PHE A 316 -16.42 -25.42 9.98
N LYS A 317 -15.49 -26.29 9.55
CA LYS A 317 -14.45 -25.92 8.57
C LYS A 317 -14.97 -25.76 7.13
N SER A 318 -16.19 -26.20 6.85
CA SER A 318 -16.75 -26.19 5.48
C SER A 318 -17.39 -24.87 5.05
N VAL A 319 -17.61 -23.91 5.96
CA VAL A 319 -18.20 -22.61 5.62
C VAL A 319 -17.12 -21.53 5.63
N ASN A 320 -16.58 -21.26 4.44
CA ASN A 320 -15.54 -20.25 4.25
C ASN A 320 -16.10 -18.83 4.40
N GLN A 321 -15.43 -18.00 5.21
CA GLN A 321 -15.83 -16.61 5.43
C GLN A 321 -15.45 -15.76 4.21
N PRO A 322 -16.35 -14.94 3.64
CA PRO A 322 -15.97 -13.98 2.62
C PRO A 322 -14.99 -12.95 3.20
N SER A 323 -14.00 -12.56 2.40
CA SER A 323 -13.02 -11.55 2.79
C SER A 323 -13.72 -10.23 3.12
N ARG A 324 -13.35 -9.61 4.25
CA ARG A 324 -13.86 -8.29 4.64
C ARG A 324 -13.05 -7.13 4.09
N LEU A 325 -11.94 -7.40 3.40
CA LEU A 325 -11.05 -6.38 2.88
C LEU A 325 -11.78 -5.43 1.91
N GLU A 326 -12.49 -5.97 0.92
CA GLU A 326 -13.21 -5.17 -0.08
C GLU A 326 -14.26 -4.26 0.58
N SER A 327 -15.08 -4.80 1.48
CA SER A 327 -16.07 -4.01 2.21
C SER A 327 -15.43 -2.87 3.04
N LEU A 328 -14.25 -3.11 3.62
CA LEU A 328 -13.50 -2.11 4.37
C LEU A 328 -12.96 -1.00 3.45
N LEU A 329 -12.39 -1.37 2.29
CA LEU A 329 -11.87 -0.43 1.30
C LEU A 329 -12.98 0.43 0.69
N ILE A 330 -14.11 -0.18 0.32
CA ILE A 330 -15.31 0.52 -0.16
C ILE A 330 -15.78 1.54 0.89
N THR A 331 -15.84 1.14 2.17
CA THR A 331 -16.26 2.05 3.25
C THR A 331 -15.29 3.23 3.41
N LYS A 332 -13.98 2.98 3.32
CA LYS A 332 -12.97 4.06 3.37
C LYS A 332 -13.13 5.00 2.16
N GLN A 333 -13.32 4.45 0.97
CA GLN A 333 -13.54 5.25 -0.24
C GLN A 333 -14.82 6.10 -0.15
N MET A 334 -15.91 5.54 0.39
CA MET A 334 -17.15 6.29 0.61
C MET A 334 -16.97 7.42 1.64
N ASN A 335 -16.20 7.20 2.71
CA ASN A 335 -15.84 8.25 3.65
C ASN A 335 -15.02 9.38 2.98
N THR A 336 -14.06 9.03 2.11
CA THR A 336 -13.29 10.02 1.33
C THR A 336 -14.22 10.89 0.49
N TYR A 337 -15.22 10.29 -0.19
CA TYR A 337 -16.21 11.06 -0.94
C TYR A 337 -17.04 11.99 -0.06
N CYS A 338 -17.48 11.53 1.11
CA CYS A 338 -18.19 12.37 2.08
C CYS A 338 -17.34 13.57 2.54
N GLU A 339 -16.06 13.35 2.85
CA GLU A 339 -15.12 14.42 3.20
C GLU A 339 -14.93 15.43 2.06
N HIS A 340 -14.80 14.94 0.82
CA HIS A 340 -14.67 15.78 -0.37
C HIS A 340 -15.92 16.63 -0.61
N ILE A 341 -17.11 16.03 -0.52
CA ILE A 341 -18.40 16.72 -0.66
C ILE A 341 -18.55 17.78 0.44
N ASN A 342 -18.22 17.45 1.69
CA ASN A 342 -18.28 18.40 2.81
C ASN A 342 -17.32 19.58 2.62
N ARG A 343 -16.07 19.31 2.20
CA ARG A 343 -15.09 20.37 1.90
C ARG A 343 -15.56 21.25 0.75
N TYR A 344 -16.06 20.63 -0.31
CA TYR A 344 -16.59 21.32 -1.48
C TYR A 344 -17.82 22.19 -1.13
N ALA A 345 -18.77 21.67 -0.35
CA ALA A 345 -19.93 22.42 0.12
C ALA A 345 -19.50 23.61 0.99
N GLY A 346 -18.55 23.41 1.92
CA GLY A 346 -17.98 24.48 2.75
C GLY A 346 -17.36 25.60 1.93
N MET A 347 -16.53 25.27 0.94
CA MET A 347 -15.94 26.25 0.02
C MET A 347 -17.00 26.94 -0.84
N SER A 348 -18.01 26.21 -1.33
CA SER A 348 -19.08 26.77 -2.17
C SER A 348 -19.93 27.78 -1.38
N PHE A 349 -20.26 27.49 -0.13
CA PHE A 349 -20.94 28.44 0.75
C PHE A 349 -20.11 29.71 0.96
N GLN A 350 -18.80 29.61 1.19
CA GLN A 350 -17.92 30.77 1.32
C GLN A 350 -17.95 31.66 0.07
N LYS A 351 -17.89 31.05 -1.13
CA LYS A 351 -17.99 31.79 -2.40
C LYS A 351 -19.36 32.46 -2.56
N LEU A 352 -20.45 31.77 -2.23
CA LEU A 352 -21.81 32.32 -2.29
C LEU A 352 -22.00 33.50 -1.33
N PHE A 353 -21.49 33.41 -0.09
CA PHE A 353 -21.54 34.52 0.85
C PHE A 353 -20.73 35.72 0.38
N LEU A 354 -19.56 35.49 -0.22
CA LEU A 354 -18.74 36.55 -0.81
C LEU A 354 -19.48 37.23 -1.98
N ALA A 355 -20.03 36.44 -2.92
CA ALA A 355 -20.80 36.96 -4.04
C ALA A 355 -22.04 37.73 -3.59
N ALA A 356 -22.78 37.24 -2.59
CA ALA A 356 -23.93 37.91 -2.02
C ALA A 356 -23.56 39.28 -1.41
N LYS A 357 -22.38 39.41 -0.78
CA LYS A 357 -21.90 40.68 -0.23
C LYS A 357 -21.45 41.66 -1.31
N ILE A 358 -20.89 41.17 -2.41
CA ILE A 358 -20.54 42.00 -3.57
C ILE A 358 -21.82 42.57 -4.19
N HIS A 359 -22.83 41.72 -4.43
CA HIS A 359 -24.12 42.14 -4.99
C HIS A 359 -24.95 43.05 -4.06
N GLN A 360 -24.69 43.08 -2.75
CA GLN A 360 -25.40 44.00 -1.83
C GLN A 360 -24.95 45.46 -1.94
N ASN A 361 -23.77 45.71 -2.52
CA ASN A 361 -23.19 47.04 -2.67
C ASN A 361 -23.34 47.61 -4.08
N GLU A 362 -23.91 46.85 -5.02
CA GLU A 362 -24.46 47.31 -6.29
C GLU A 362 -25.94 47.66 -6.12
#